data_AF-A0A8T6YG11-F1
#
_entry.id   AF-A0A8T6YG11-F1
#
_cell.length_a   1.000
_cell.length_b   1.000
_cell.length_c   1.000
_cell.angle_alpha   90.00
_cell.angle_beta   90.00
_cell.angle_gamma   90.00
#
_symmetry.space_group_name_H-M   'P 1'
#
loop_
_entity.id
_entity.type
_entity.pdbx_description
1 polymer ?
#
loop_
_entity_poly.entity_id
_entity_poly.type
_entity_poly.pdbx_seq_one_letter_code
_entity_poly.pdbx_strand_id
1 'polypeptide(L)'
;MFENIINIISLSLVIGIILTICLFLRERFAKNFEDIFKQSMGGFEINRRYVILYALVFFPAIVYILINLSSSIVLYFYFFAGFFILGSLGYILTKNLAALFSGLLYPVLYFNYWNIYTFNLVACLFAISIILLMSNLIKWNLLKLFFILILTMDIILVFITKDMVHFGNKVLSLQIPILIIIPVGKGITIGLGDVFVTGLLCVKFTKEKNYTGTKSLAFVWITAALFLIVLYIVGTYLPRQTYPATIFVALSFTGAAILFKKAVA
;
A
#
# COMPACT_ATOMS: atom_id res chain seq x y z
N MET A 1 18.66 15.69 -14.51
CA MET A 1 18.28 16.30 -13.22
C MET A 1 16.78 16.66 -13.22
N PHE A 2 16.30 17.45 -14.18
CA PHE A 2 14.88 17.80 -14.32
C PHE A 2 13.92 16.60 -14.39
N GLU A 3 14.23 15.56 -15.17
CA GLU A 3 13.40 14.35 -15.26
C GLU A 3 13.25 13.60 -13.92
N ASN A 4 14.33 13.55 -13.12
CA ASN A 4 14.28 12.93 -11.80
C ASN A 4 13.39 13.73 -10.84
N ILE A 5 13.42 15.06 -10.92
CA ILE A 5 12.58 15.94 -10.11
C ILE A 5 11.10 15.75 -10.48
N ILE A 6 10.78 15.72 -11.78
CA ILE A 6 9.42 15.48 -12.26
C ILE A 6 8.91 14.14 -11.76
N ASN A 7 9.70 13.08 -11.86
CA ASN A 7 9.32 11.75 -11.34
C ASN A 7 9.02 11.75 -9.84
N ILE A 8 9.86 12.39 -9.03
CA ILE A 8 9.72 12.42 -7.57
C ILE A 8 8.46 13.20 -7.17
N ILE A 9 8.18 14.31 -7.87
CA ILE A 9 6.95 15.09 -7.70
C ILE A 9 5.74 14.23 -8.09
N SER A 10 5.74 13.63 -9.28
CA SER A 10 4.64 12.80 -9.77
C SER A 10 4.33 11.64 -8.83
N LEU A 11 5.35 10.95 -8.31
CA LEU A 11 5.17 9.85 -7.37
C LEU A 11 4.49 10.29 -6.08
N SER A 12 4.95 11.41 -5.52
CA SER A 12 4.41 11.97 -4.28
C SER A 12 2.96 12.45 -4.47
N LEU A 13 2.65 13.02 -5.64
CA LEU A 13 1.27 13.36 -6.02
C LEU A 13 0.39 12.11 -6.10
N VAL A 14 0.87 11.03 -6.73
CA VAL A 14 0.11 9.77 -6.82
C VAL A 14 -0.20 9.21 -5.43
N ILE A 15 0.76 9.23 -4.51
CA ILE A 15 0.52 8.83 -3.12
C ILE A 15 -0.53 9.75 -2.47
N GLY A 16 -0.37 11.07 -2.57
CA GLY A 16 -1.34 12.04 -2.04
C GLY A 16 -2.77 11.82 -2.57
N ILE A 17 -2.90 11.52 -3.86
CA ILE A 17 -4.18 11.22 -4.52
C ILE A 17 -4.76 9.90 -3.99
N ILE A 18 -3.99 8.81 -3.95
CA ILE A 18 -4.43 7.50 -3.42
C ILE A 18 -4.94 7.67 -1.99
N LEU A 19 -4.17 8.36 -1.14
CA LEU A 19 -4.52 8.60 0.25
C LEU A 19 -5.80 9.45 0.39
N THR A 20 -5.94 10.47 -0.44
CA THR A 20 -7.16 11.31 -0.51
C THR A 20 -8.38 10.48 -0.89
N ILE A 21 -8.26 9.63 -1.91
CA ILE A 21 -9.32 8.71 -2.34
C ILE A 21 -9.69 7.75 -1.20
N CYS A 22 -8.70 7.20 -0.48
CA CYS A 22 -8.95 6.32 0.65
C CYS A 22 -9.71 7.03 1.78
N LEU A 23 -9.34 8.26 2.12
CA LEU A 23 -10.07 9.05 3.12
C LEU A 23 -11.52 9.29 2.69
N PHE A 24 -11.73 9.72 1.45
CA PHE A 24 -13.04 10.00 0.90
C PHE A 24 -13.94 8.77 0.84
N LEU A 25 -13.44 7.65 0.30
CA LEU A 25 -14.20 6.40 0.20
C LEU A 25 -14.54 5.84 1.58
N ARG A 26 -13.61 5.94 2.54
CA ARG A 26 -13.89 5.52 3.92
C ARG A 26 -15.03 6.32 4.53
N GLU A 27 -15.02 7.64 4.40
CA GLU A 27 -16.08 8.49 4.94
C GLU A 27 -17.42 8.22 4.25
N ARG A 28 -17.42 8.14 2.91
CA ARG A 28 -18.63 7.91 2.11
C ARG A 28 -19.28 6.55 2.37
N PHE A 29 -18.47 5.50 2.55
CA PHE A 29 -18.95 4.12 2.69
C PHE A 29 -18.78 3.57 4.11
N ALA A 30 -18.56 4.42 5.12
CA ALA A 30 -18.32 4.02 6.50
C ALA A 30 -19.37 3.04 7.04
N LYS A 31 -20.66 3.32 6.77
CA LYS A 31 -21.77 2.44 7.18
C LYS A 31 -21.70 1.07 6.49
N ASN A 32 -21.41 1.03 5.20
CA ASN A 32 -21.29 -0.24 4.48
C ASN A 32 -20.17 -1.11 5.04
N PHE A 33 -19.02 -0.50 5.33
CA PHE A 33 -17.92 -1.20 5.99
C PHE A 33 -18.37 -1.73 7.35
N GLU A 34 -18.97 -0.90 8.21
CA GLU A 34 -19.39 -1.31 9.55
C GLU A 34 -20.43 -2.45 9.53
N ASP A 35 -21.46 -2.33 8.69
CA ASP A 35 -22.53 -3.32 8.57
C ASP A 35 -21.98 -4.68 8.11
N ILE A 36 -21.19 -4.69 7.03
CA ILE A 36 -20.64 -5.93 6.47
C ILE A 36 -19.64 -6.56 7.44
N PHE A 37 -18.81 -5.76 8.12
CA PHE A 37 -17.87 -6.31 9.10
C PHE A 37 -18.60 -6.89 10.32
N LYS A 38 -19.65 -6.24 10.83
CA LYS A 38 -20.46 -6.79 11.93
C LYS A 38 -21.15 -8.09 11.51
N GLN A 39 -21.74 -8.11 10.32
CA GLN A 39 -22.48 -9.27 9.81
C GLN A 39 -21.57 -10.47 9.49
N SER A 40 -20.46 -10.25 8.78
CA SER A 40 -19.62 -11.32 8.25
C SER A 40 -18.55 -11.80 9.23
N MET A 41 -18.07 -10.92 10.12
CA MET A 41 -16.96 -11.24 11.02
C MET A 41 -17.35 -11.34 12.49
N GLY A 42 -18.59 -11.03 12.87
CA GLY A 42 -19.09 -11.22 14.24
C GLY A 42 -18.23 -10.56 15.32
N GLY A 43 -17.53 -9.46 14.99
CA GLY A 43 -16.58 -8.81 15.90
C GLY A 43 -15.17 -9.42 15.91
N PHE A 44 -14.76 -10.17 14.87
CA PHE A 44 -13.37 -10.63 14.72
C PHE A 44 -12.41 -9.44 14.73
N GLU A 45 -11.64 -9.35 15.80
CA GLU A 45 -10.55 -8.40 15.92
C GLU A 45 -9.23 -9.14 15.74
N ILE A 46 -8.35 -8.57 14.91
CA ILE A 46 -7.01 -9.12 14.73
C ILE A 46 -6.32 -9.15 16.10
N ASN A 47 -5.89 -10.33 16.55
CA ASN A 47 -5.13 -10.47 17.78
C ASN A 47 -3.66 -10.12 17.55
N ARG A 48 -2.98 -9.60 18.58
CA ARG A 48 -1.53 -9.39 18.62
C ARG A 48 -0.73 -10.62 18.17
N ARG A 49 -1.16 -11.83 18.57
CA ARG A 49 -0.51 -13.08 18.17
C ARG A 49 -0.49 -13.25 16.64
N TYR A 50 -1.61 -12.95 15.97
CA TYR A 50 -1.71 -13.04 14.52
C TYR A 50 -0.84 -12.00 13.81
N VAL A 51 -0.74 -10.78 14.35
CA VAL A 51 0.14 -9.74 13.80
C VAL A 51 1.60 -10.20 13.83
N ILE A 52 2.04 -10.75 14.96
CA ILE A 52 3.42 -11.22 15.14
C ILE A 52 3.71 -12.41 14.21
N LEU A 53 2.83 -13.42 14.20
CA LEU A 53 2.97 -14.58 13.32
C LEU A 53 2.99 -14.18 11.85
N TYR A 54 2.09 -13.27 11.45
CA TYR A 54 2.03 -12.81 10.08
C TYR A 54 3.31 -12.11 9.66
N ALA A 55 3.78 -11.13 10.46
CA ALA A 55 4.93 -10.32 10.10
C ALA A 55 6.27 -11.10 10.17
N LEU A 56 6.45 -11.96 11.18
CA LEU A 56 7.73 -12.65 11.40
C LEU A 56 7.84 -14.00 10.69
N VAL A 57 6.74 -14.67 10.42
CA VAL A 57 6.74 -16.04 9.86
C VAL A 57 6.10 -16.07 8.49
N PHE A 58 4.83 -15.70 8.36
CA PHE A 58 4.11 -15.86 7.10
C PHE A 58 4.64 -14.95 5.99
N PHE A 59 4.94 -13.69 6.30
CA PHE A 59 5.41 -12.75 5.27
C PHE A 59 6.76 -13.17 4.66
N PRO A 60 7.82 -13.44 5.45
CA PRO A 60 9.08 -13.97 4.90
C PRO A 60 8.90 -15.32 4.20
N ALA A 61 8.09 -16.23 4.77
CA ALA A 61 7.85 -17.55 4.17
C ALA A 61 7.14 -17.44 2.81
N ILE A 62 6.12 -16.58 2.68
CA ILE A 62 5.43 -16.34 1.42
C ILE A 62 6.39 -15.75 0.40
N VAL A 63 7.21 -14.77 0.77
CA VAL A 63 8.23 -14.20 -0.14
C VAL A 63 9.18 -15.29 -0.64
N TYR A 64 9.72 -16.09 0.28
CA TYR A 64 10.62 -17.20 -0.07
C TYR A 64 9.95 -18.23 -0.98
N ILE A 65 8.72 -18.64 -0.68
CA ILE A 65 7.95 -19.59 -1.51
C ILE A 65 7.71 -19.00 -2.90
N LEU A 66 7.26 -17.75 -3.00
CA LEU A 66 6.97 -17.09 -4.28
C LEU A 66 8.22 -16.92 -5.14
N ILE A 67 9.41 -16.73 -4.55
CA ILE A 67 10.68 -16.69 -5.29
C ILE A 67 10.95 -18.05 -5.95
N ASN A 68 10.72 -19.15 -5.23
CA ASN A 68 11.08 -20.50 -5.67
C ASN A 68 10.03 -21.21 -6.54
N LEU A 69 8.78 -20.74 -6.56
CA LEU A 69 7.71 -21.33 -7.39
C LEU A 69 7.90 -21.04 -8.89
N SER A 70 7.17 -21.74 -9.76
CA SER A 70 7.19 -21.41 -11.20
C SER A 70 6.44 -20.10 -11.47
N SER A 71 6.85 -19.39 -12.53
CA SER A 71 6.27 -18.10 -12.92
C SER A 71 4.75 -18.17 -13.16
N SER A 72 4.26 -19.24 -13.78
CA SER A 72 2.82 -19.43 -14.01
C SER A 72 2.04 -19.57 -12.72
N ILE A 73 2.56 -20.32 -11.74
CA ILE A 73 1.90 -20.50 -10.44
C ILE A 73 1.82 -19.16 -9.70
N VAL A 74 2.91 -18.38 -9.71
CA VAL A 74 2.93 -17.04 -9.12
C VAL A 74 1.87 -16.15 -9.78
N LEU A 75 1.79 -16.15 -11.11
CA LEU A 75 0.80 -15.35 -11.82
C LEU A 75 -0.65 -15.73 -11.47
N TYR A 76 -0.98 -17.03 -11.42
CA TYR A 76 -2.30 -17.50 -10.99
C TYR A 76 -2.62 -17.13 -9.55
N PHE A 77 -1.64 -17.22 -8.65
CA PHE A 77 -1.79 -16.78 -7.27
C PHE A 77 -2.15 -15.28 -7.21
N TYR A 78 -1.51 -14.44 -8.02
CA TYR A 78 -1.83 -13.02 -8.09
C TYR A 78 -3.18 -12.72 -8.74
N PHE A 79 -3.60 -13.47 -9.75
CA PHE A 79 -4.97 -13.34 -10.28
C PHE A 79 -6.01 -13.69 -9.23
N PHE A 80 -5.80 -14.77 -8.50
CA PHE A 80 -6.67 -15.19 -7.41
C PHE A 80 -6.71 -14.12 -6.31
N ALA A 81 -5.55 -13.69 -5.80
CA ALA A 81 -5.48 -12.65 -4.78
C ALA A 81 -6.12 -11.33 -5.25
N GLY A 82 -5.85 -10.90 -6.48
CA GLY A 82 -6.42 -9.70 -7.08
C GLY A 82 -7.94 -9.79 -7.22
N PHE A 83 -8.46 -10.96 -7.60
CA PHE A 83 -9.90 -11.21 -7.66
C PHE A 83 -10.56 -11.00 -6.30
N PHE A 84 -10.00 -11.57 -5.23
CA PHE A 84 -10.52 -11.38 -3.87
C PHE A 84 -10.43 -9.93 -3.39
N ILE A 85 -9.31 -9.26 -3.65
CA ILE A 85 -9.08 -7.87 -3.20
C ILE A 85 -10.07 -6.92 -3.87
N LEU A 86 -10.15 -6.93 -5.21
CA LEU A 86 -11.05 -6.04 -5.93
C LEU A 86 -12.51 -6.45 -5.77
N GLY A 87 -12.80 -7.76 -5.81
CA GLY A 87 -14.14 -8.29 -5.60
C GLY A 87 -14.70 -7.90 -4.23
N SER A 88 -13.93 -8.05 -3.16
CA SER A 88 -14.35 -7.64 -1.82
C SER A 88 -14.57 -6.13 -1.70
N LEU A 89 -13.72 -5.31 -2.34
CA LEU A 89 -13.96 -3.87 -2.42
C LEU A 89 -15.28 -3.57 -3.15
N GLY A 90 -15.51 -4.16 -4.33
CA GLY A 90 -16.73 -3.98 -5.11
C GLY A 90 -17.99 -4.37 -4.33
N TYR A 91 -17.93 -5.50 -3.63
CA TYR A 91 -19.00 -5.94 -2.74
C TYR A 91 -19.27 -4.93 -1.62
N ILE A 92 -18.23 -4.40 -0.96
CA ILE A 92 -18.43 -3.44 0.13
C ILE A 92 -19.01 -2.12 -0.36
N LEU A 93 -18.54 -1.63 -1.51
CA LEU A 93 -19.02 -0.37 -2.07
C LEU A 93 -20.50 -0.44 -2.49
N THR A 94 -20.97 -1.61 -2.92
CA THR A 94 -22.32 -1.78 -3.51
C THR A 94 -23.31 -2.56 -2.65
N LYS A 95 -22.84 -3.34 -1.66
CA LYS A 95 -23.60 -4.38 -0.94
C LYS A 95 -24.23 -5.44 -1.85
N ASN A 96 -23.78 -5.56 -3.11
CA ASN A 96 -24.31 -6.51 -4.08
C ASN A 96 -23.30 -7.63 -4.33
N LEU A 97 -23.70 -8.89 -4.14
CA LEU A 97 -22.84 -10.06 -4.39
C LEU A 97 -22.33 -10.11 -5.84
N ALA A 98 -23.10 -9.61 -6.81
CA ALA A 98 -22.64 -9.53 -8.20
C ALA A 98 -21.40 -8.65 -8.36
N ALA A 99 -21.17 -7.70 -7.45
CA ALA A 99 -19.97 -6.86 -7.49
C ALA A 99 -18.68 -7.60 -7.11
N LEU A 100 -18.75 -8.85 -6.61
CA LEU A 100 -17.57 -9.71 -6.46
C LEU A 100 -16.89 -9.96 -7.82
N PHE A 101 -17.66 -9.96 -8.92
CA PHE A 101 -17.11 -10.09 -10.27
C PHE A 101 -16.27 -8.90 -10.72
N SER A 102 -16.26 -7.77 -9.98
CA SER A 102 -15.26 -6.72 -10.18
C SER A 102 -13.82 -7.23 -10.03
N GLY A 103 -13.63 -8.35 -9.31
CA GLY A 103 -12.37 -9.09 -9.28
C GLY A 103 -11.83 -9.53 -10.64
N LEU A 104 -12.72 -9.75 -11.63
CA LEU A 104 -12.32 -10.12 -13.00
C LEU A 104 -11.65 -8.97 -13.76
N LEU A 105 -11.76 -7.73 -13.27
CA LEU A 105 -11.15 -6.57 -13.92
C LEU A 105 -9.64 -6.76 -14.10
N TYR A 106 -8.93 -7.30 -13.11
CA TYR A 106 -7.49 -7.53 -13.20
C TYR A 106 -7.12 -8.52 -14.32
N PRO A 107 -7.57 -9.79 -14.31
CA PRO A 107 -7.22 -10.74 -15.36
C PRO A 107 -7.69 -10.29 -16.74
N VAL A 108 -8.89 -9.68 -16.85
CA VAL A 108 -9.39 -9.18 -18.15
C VAL A 108 -8.49 -8.08 -18.71
N LEU A 109 -8.05 -7.12 -17.89
CA LEU A 109 -7.11 -6.08 -18.35
C LEU A 109 -5.74 -6.68 -18.67
N TYR A 110 -5.27 -7.63 -17.87
CA TYR A 110 -3.97 -8.28 -18.07
C TYR A 110 -3.89 -9.03 -19.40
N PHE A 111 -4.94 -9.74 -19.82
CA PHE A 111 -4.89 -10.51 -21.06
C PHE A 111 -5.22 -9.67 -22.31
N ASN A 112 -5.99 -8.59 -22.19
CA ASN A 112 -6.51 -7.87 -23.36
C ASN A 112 -5.92 -6.47 -23.58
N TYR A 113 -5.54 -5.75 -22.51
CA TYR A 113 -5.23 -4.32 -22.56
C TYR A 113 -4.01 -3.94 -21.72
N TRP A 114 -3.06 -4.87 -21.53
CA TRP A 114 -1.94 -4.66 -20.61
C TRP A 114 -0.90 -3.70 -21.17
N ASN A 115 -0.75 -2.56 -20.50
CA ASN A 115 0.24 -1.54 -20.77
C ASN A 115 0.58 -0.83 -19.44
N ILE A 116 1.51 0.13 -19.47
CA ILE A 116 1.95 0.82 -18.25
C ILE A 116 0.81 1.58 -17.53
N TYR A 117 -0.18 2.07 -18.27
CA TYR A 117 -1.31 2.79 -17.70
C TYR A 117 -2.29 1.84 -17.01
N THR A 118 -2.64 0.72 -17.65
CA THR A 118 -3.53 -0.29 -17.05
C THR A 118 -2.84 -1.01 -15.90
N PHE A 119 -1.53 -1.24 -15.97
CA PHE A 119 -0.69 -1.73 -14.87
C PHE A 119 -0.81 -0.82 -13.64
N ASN A 120 -0.53 0.49 -13.81
CA ASN A 120 -0.59 1.45 -12.70
C ASN A 120 -2.02 1.63 -12.17
N LEU A 121 -3.02 1.60 -13.04
CA LEU A 121 -4.42 1.67 -12.64
C LEU A 121 -4.78 0.51 -11.71
N VAL A 122 -4.44 -0.72 -12.10
CA VAL A 122 -4.71 -1.91 -11.26
C VAL A 122 -3.91 -1.85 -9.96
N ALA A 123 -2.63 -1.43 -10.01
CA ALA A 123 -1.83 -1.24 -8.80
C ALA A 123 -2.47 -0.23 -7.84
N CYS A 124 -2.92 0.93 -8.32
CA CYS A 124 -3.64 1.92 -7.52
C CYS A 124 -4.93 1.34 -6.91
N LEU A 125 -5.71 0.59 -7.69
CA LEU A 125 -6.93 -0.05 -7.19
C LEU A 125 -6.62 -1.07 -6.09
N PHE A 126 -5.57 -1.89 -6.25
CA PHE A 126 -5.12 -2.79 -5.18
C PHE A 126 -4.70 -2.01 -3.94
N ALA A 127 -3.94 -0.92 -4.08
CA ALA A 127 -3.52 -0.09 -2.95
C ALA A 127 -4.74 0.39 -2.16
N ILE A 128 -5.68 1.02 -2.85
CA ILE A 128 -6.90 1.58 -2.27
C ILE A 128 -7.72 0.48 -1.59
N SER A 129 -7.90 -0.65 -2.26
CA SER A 129 -8.67 -1.79 -1.74
C SER A 129 -8.08 -2.31 -0.43
N ILE A 130 -6.79 -2.64 -0.41
CA ILE A 130 -6.14 -3.23 0.76
C ILE A 130 -6.09 -2.20 1.92
N ILE A 131 -5.81 -0.92 1.64
CA ILE A 131 -5.83 0.14 2.67
C ILE A 131 -7.22 0.23 3.30
N LEU A 132 -8.28 0.30 2.50
CA LEU A 132 -9.65 0.41 3.00
C LEU A 132 -10.08 -0.82 3.82
N LEU A 133 -9.81 -2.02 3.29
CA LEU A 133 -10.14 -3.29 3.97
C LEU A 133 -9.42 -3.40 5.32
N MET A 134 -8.09 -3.18 5.33
CA MET A 134 -7.29 -3.34 6.55
C MET A 134 -7.50 -2.21 7.55
N SER A 135 -7.78 -0.99 7.09
CA SER A 135 -8.01 0.17 7.97
C SER A 135 -9.28 0.06 8.81
N ASN A 136 -10.15 -0.89 8.53
CA ASN A 136 -11.30 -1.16 9.39
C ASN A 136 -11.04 -2.32 10.36
N LEU A 137 -10.18 -3.27 9.99
CA LEU A 137 -9.88 -4.48 10.76
C LEU A 137 -8.83 -4.30 11.87
N ILE A 138 -7.77 -3.55 11.62
CA ILE A 138 -6.65 -3.47 12.56
C ILE A 138 -6.89 -2.39 13.63
N LYS A 139 -6.53 -2.61 14.89
CA LYS A 139 -6.53 -1.54 15.91
C LYS A 139 -5.28 -0.66 15.80
N TRP A 140 -5.36 0.59 16.26
CA TRP A 140 -4.21 1.51 16.21
C TRP A 140 -2.96 0.96 16.94
N ASN A 141 -3.16 0.38 18.14
CA ASN A 141 -2.05 -0.24 18.90
C ASN A 141 -1.41 -1.42 18.16
N LEU A 142 -2.20 -2.20 17.44
CA LEU A 142 -1.71 -3.32 16.65
C LEU A 142 -1.05 -2.87 15.36
N LEU A 143 -1.54 -1.80 14.74
CA LEU A 143 -0.93 -1.21 13.56
C LEU A 143 0.47 -0.67 13.86
N LYS A 144 0.68 -0.01 15.00
CA LYS A 144 2.02 0.41 15.44
C LYS A 144 2.98 -0.77 15.56
N LEU A 145 2.53 -1.87 16.16
CA LEU A 145 3.32 -3.09 16.27
C LEU A 145 3.62 -3.68 14.88
N PHE A 146 2.59 -3.85 14.05
CA PHE A 146 2.71 -4.34 12.68
C PHE A 146 3.72 -3.54 11.87
N PHE A 147 3.66 -2.20 11.98
CA PHE A 147 4.57 -1.29 11.29
C PHE A 147 6.03 -1.49 11.72
N ILE A 148 6.30 -1.57 13.02
CA ILE A 148 7.66 -1.79 13.53
C ILE A 148 8.20 -3.16 13.06
N LEU A 149 7.35 -4.19 13.08
CA LEU A 149 7.74 -5.54 12.65
C LEU A 149 8.04 -5.57 11.13
N ILE A 150 7.20 -4.94 10.31
CA ILE A 150 7.42 -4.85 8.86
C ILE A 150 8.68 -4.03 8.54
N LEU A 151 8.88 -2.88 9.20
CA LEU A 151 10.10 -2.08 9.02
C LEU A 151 11.35 -2.91 9.31
N THR A 152 11.33 -3.69 10.40
CA THR A 152 12.44 -4.57 10.76
C THR A 152 12.65 -5.66 9.71
N MET A 153 11.56 -6.28 9.24
CA MET A 153 11.63 -7.33 8.22
C MET A 153 12.07 -6.81 6.85
N ASP A 154 11.67 -5.61 6.45
CA ASP A 154 12.09 -5.00 5.19
C ASP A 154 13.60 -4.72 5.20
N ILE A 155 14.14 -4.23 6.32
CA ILE A 155 15.60 -4.09 6.51
C ILE A 155 16.31 -5.43 6.34
N ILE A 156 15.80 -6.50 6.95
CA ILE A 156 16.38 -7.84 6.84
C ILE A 156 16.30 -8.36 5.40
N LEU A 157 15.13 -8.28 4.76
CA LEU A 157 14.91 -8.87 3.44
C LEU A 157 15.59 -8.09 2.32
N VAL A 158 15.84 -6.79 2.50
CA VAL A 158 16.53 -5.96 1.51
C VAL A 158 18.05 -6.00 1.70
N PHE A 159 18.56 -5.81 2.93
CA PHE A 159 20.01 -5.71 3.15
C PHE A 159 20.68 -7.04 3.46
N ILE A 160 20.02 -7.94 4.20
CA ILE A 160 20.64 -9.18 4.68
C ILE A 160 20.43 -10.30 3.66
N THR A 161 19.17 -10.65 3.35
CA THR A 161 18.89 -11.80 2.46
C THR A 161 18.83 -11.44 0.99
N LYS A 162 18.52 -10.16 0.67
CA LYS A 162 18.27 -9.66 -0.69
C LYS A 162 17.11 -10.36 -1.40
N ASP A 163 16.27 -11.09 -0.67
CA ASP A 163 15.11 -11.80 -1.23
C ASP A 163 14.12 -10.82 -1.87
N MET A 164 13.97 -9.62 -1.33
CA MET A 164 13.11 -8.59 -1.92
C MET A 164 13.58 -8.14 -3.31
N VAL A 165 14.89 -8.17 -3.58
CA VAL A 165 15.44 -7.84 -4.90
C VAL A 165 15.12 -8.95 -5.90
N HIS A 166 15.31 -10.21 -5.51
CA HIS A 166 14.97 -11.37 -6.35
C HIS A 166 13.46 -11.44 -6.63
N PHE A 167 12.65 -11.24 -5.60
CA PHE A 167 11.21 -11.17 -5.71
C PHE A 167 10.77 -10.01 -6.61
N GLY A 168 11.34 -8.81 -6.44
CA GLY A 168 11.07 -7.64 -7.27
C GLY A 168 11.36 -7.90 -8.76
N ASN A 169 12.50 -8.52 -9.08
CA ASN A 169 12.84 -8.88 -10.47
C ASN A 169 11.84 -9.87 -11.07
N LYS A 170 11.41 -10.87 -10.29
CA LYS A 170 10.43 -11.86 -10.75
C LYS A 170 9.08 -11.23 -11.02
N VAL A 171 8.61 -10.38 -10.11
CA VAL A 171 7.35 -9.64 -10.23
C VAL A 171 7.37 -8.71 -11.44
N LEU A 172 8.48 -7.99 -11.66
CA LEU A 172 8.66 -7.14 -12.84
C LEU A 172 8.64 -7.95 -14.13
N SER A 173 9.29 -9.12 -14.15
CA SER A 173 9.30 -10.01 -15.33
C SER A 173 7.91 -10.54 -15.67
N LEU A 174 7.08 -10.77 -14.65
CA LEU A 174 5.69 -11.22 -14.79
C LEU A 174 4.70 -10.05 -14.95
N GLN A 175 5.20 -8.81 -14.98
CA GLN A 175 4.39 -7.60 -15.07
C GLN A 175 3.23 -7.60 -14.05
N ILE A 176 3.48 -8.06 -12.82
CA ILE A 176 2.47 -8.10 -11.76
C ILE A 176 2.32 -6.70 -11.14
N PRO A 177 1.09 -6.15 -10.99
CA PRO A 177 0.85 -4.77 -10.58
C PRO A 177 0.97 -4.57 -9.05
N ILE A 178 2.11 -4.91 -8.48
CA ILE A 178 2.46 -4.63 -7.07
C ILE A 178 3.52 -3.53 -6.94
N LEU A 179 3.75 -2.80 -8.03
CA LEU A 179 4.58 -1.60 -8.08
C LEU A 179 3.75 -0.48 -8.72
N ILE A 180 4.06 0.76 -8.41
CA ILE A 180 3.61 1.90 -9.22
C ILE A 180 4.83 2.43 -9.97
N ILE A 181 4.74 2.50 -11.28
CA ILE A 181 5.83 2.89 -12.18
C ILE A 181 5.49 4.25 -12.79
N ILE A 182 6.22 5.30 -12.42
CA ILE A 182 6.06 6.61 -13.06
C ILE A 182 6.89 6.61 -14.35
N PRO A 183 6.29 6.76 -15.55
CA PRO A 183 6.99 6.53 -16.82
C PRO A 183 7.83 7.73 -17.31
N VAL A 184 8.19 8.70 -16.46
CA VAL A 184 8.98 9.85 -16.92
C VAL A 184 10.49 9.52 -16.81
N GLY A 185 11.29 9.81 -17.84
CA GLY A 185 12.75 9.58 -17.83
C GLY A 185 13.16 8.14 -17.48
N LYS A 186 14.05 7.96 -16.48
CA LYS A 186 14.56 6.64 -16.05
C LYS A 186 13.54 5.77 -15.28
N GLY A 187 12.35 6.30 -15.00
CA GLY A 187 11.32 5.66 -14.21
C GLY A 187 11.67 5.56 -12.73
N ILE A 188 10.75 6.00 -11.87
CA ILE A 188 10.81 5.71 -10.43
C ILE A 188 9.71 4.70 -10.12
N THR A 189 10.07 3.67 -9.37
CA THR A 189 9.15 2.63 -8.92
C THR A 189 8.99 2.70 -7.41
N ILE A 190 7.77 2.48 -6.94
CA ILE A 190 7.48 2.31 -5.52
C ILE A 190 6.75 0.99 -5.29
N GLY A 191 7.07 0.32 -4.19
CA GLY A 191 6.35 -0.85 -3.72
C GLY A 191 4.91 -0.52 -3.36
N LEU A 192 3.96 -1.34 -3.82
CA LEU A 192 2.58 -1.26 -3.35
C LEU A 192 2.49 -1.49 -1.83
N GLY A 193 3.42 -2.29 -1.27
CA GLY A 193 3.55 -2.49 0.17
C GLY A 193 3.82 -1.19 0.93
N ASP A 194 4.70 -0.33 0.42
CA ASP A 194 5.03 0.97 1.05
C ASP A 194 3.86 1.94 0.97
N VAL A 195 3.18 1.98 -0.18
CA VAL A 195 1.95 2.76 -0.37
C VAL A 195 0.86 2.28 0.60
N PHE A 196 0.70 0.96 0.74
CA PHE A 196 -0.23 0.33 1.67
C PHE A 196 0.07 0.71 3.12
N VAL A 197 1.33 0.57 3.57
CA VAL A 197 1.73 0.90 4.94
C VAL A 197 1.52 2.39 5.23
N THR A 198 1.93 3.25 4.30
CA THR A 198 1.72 4.71 4.41
C THR A 198 0.23 5.03 4.52
N GLY A 199 -0.61 4.43 3.67
CA GLY A 199 -2.03 4.68 3.69
C GLY A 199 -2.74 4.15 4.90
N LEU A 200 -2.38 2.97 5.35
CA LEU A 200 -2.94 2.39 6.57
C LEU A 200 -2.61 3.26 7.80
N LEU A 201 -1.36 3.74 7.90
CA LEU A 201 -0.93 4.65 8.97
C LEU A 201 -1.70 5.98 8.92
N CYS A 202 -1.77 6.65 7.76
CA CYS A 202 -2.45 7.94 7.63
C CYS A 202 -3.96 7.83 7.91
N VAL A 203 -4.62 6.84 7.31
CA VAL A 203 -6.06 6.63 7.49
C VAL A 203 -6.35 6.29 8.95
N LYS A 204 -5.59 5.41 9.59
CA LYS A 204 -5.83 5.09 11.01
C LYS A 204 -5.46 6.22 11.96
N PHE A 205 -4.37 6.92 11.74
CA PHE A 205 -3.95 8.03 12.59
C PHE A 205 -4.98 9.16 12.59
N THR A 206 -5.48 9.54 11.41
CA THR A 206 -6.53 10.56 11.29
C THR A 206 -7.82 10.12 11.99
N LYS A 207 -8.18 8.83 11.91
CA LYS A 207 -9.33 8.27 12.66
C LYS A 207 -9.11 8.34 14.17
N GLU A 208 -7.95 7.88 14.65
CA GLU A 208 -7.60 7.87 16.07
C GLU A 208 -7.58 9.27 16.69
N LYS A 209 -7.17 10.27 15.90
CA LYS A 209 -7.13 11.68 16.32
C LYS A 209 -8.41 12.45 16.04
N ASN A 210 -9.46 11.80 15.54
CA ASN A 210 -10.72 12.44 15.13
C ASN A 210 -10.50 13.62 14.16
N TYR A 211 -9.49 13.52 13.28
CA TYR A 211 -9.27 14.49 12.21
C TYR A 211 -10.20 14.17 11.06
N THR A 212 -11.04 15.14 10.69
CA THR A 212 -12.01 15.04 9.60
C THR A 212 -11.87 16.20 8.61
N GLY A 213 -12.36 16.01 7.39
CA GLY A 213 -12.39 17.04 6.35
C GLY A 213 -11.01 17.61 6.03
N THR A 214 -10.86 18.93 6.17
CA THR A 214 -9.62 19.66 5.82
C THR A 214 -8.43 19.21 6.68
N LYS A 215 -8.63 18.83 7.94
CA LYS A 215 -7.55 18.38 8.83
C LYS A 215 -6.94 17.05 8.36
N SER A 216 -7.78 16.07 8.02
CA SER A 216 -7.30 14.79 7.49
C SER A 216 -6.63 14.93 6.13
N LEU A 217 -7.16 15.81 5.27
CA LEU A 217 -6.55 16.12 3.97
C LEU A 217 -5.18 16.77 4.14
N ALA A 218 -5.08 17.80 4.99
CA ALA A 218 -3.81 18.48 5.27
C ALA A 218 -2.75 17.50 5.80
N PHE A 219 -3.12 16.61 6.73
CA PHE A 219 -2.21 15.59 7.25
C PHE A 219 -1.67 14.66 6.14
N VAL A 220 -2.56 14.18 5.26
CA VAL A 220 -2.18 13.31 4.14
C VAL A 220 -1.24 14.02 3.16
N TRP A 221 -1.53 15.26 2.79
CA TRP A 221 -0.71 16.03 1.87
C TRP A 221 0.64 16.43 2.46
N ILE A 222 0.70 16.74 3.76
CA ILE A 222 1.98 16.93 4.48
C ILE A 222 2.79 15.64 4.47
N THR A 223 2.18 14.49 4.71
CA THR A 223 2.87 13.19 4.65
C THR A 223 3.43 12.91 3.25
N ALA A 224 2.63 13.16 2.21
CA ALA A 224 3.07 13.02 0.81
C ALA A 224 4.21 13.99 0.45
N ALA A 225 4.15 15.24 0.93
CA ALA A 225 5.21 16.23 0.72
C ALA A 225 6.52 15.86 1.45
N LEU A 226 6.44 15.34 2.67
CA LEU A 226 7.63 14.85 3.37
C LEU A 226 8.21 13.61 2.68
N PHE A 227 7.36 12.74 2.15
CA PHE A 227 7.81 11.60 1.34
C PHE A 227 8.58 12.06 0.09
N LEU A 228 8.10 13.12 -0.58
CA LEU A 228 8.80 13.79 -1.68
C LEU A 228 10.21 14.23 -1.26
N ILE A 229 10.30 14.96 -0.14
CA ILE A 229 11.57 15.50 0.38
C ILE A 229 12.55 14.36 0.66
N VAL A 230 12.10 13.30 1.34
CA VAL A 230 12.96 12.13 1.65
C VAL A 230 13.44 11.46 0.37
N LEU A 231 12.55 11.21 -0.60
CA LEU A 231 12.93 10.63 -1.89
C LEU A 231 13.90 11.52 -2.68
N TYR A 232 13.72 12.84 -2.63
CA TYR A 232 14.62 13.79 -3.28
C TYR A 232 16.02 13.73 -2.68
N ILE A 233 16.14 13.69 -1.35
CA ILE A 233 17.43 13.58 -0.66
C ILE A 233 18.11 12.25 -1.04
N VAL A 234 17.40 11.13 -0.92
CA VAL A 234 17.96 9.80 -1.22
C VAL A 234 18.33 9.69 -2.70
N GLY A 235 17.44 10.11 -3.61
CA GLY A 235 17.68 10.05 -5.04
C GLY A 235 18.85 10.93 -5.51
N THR A 236 19.16 12.00 -4.78
CA THR A 236 20.25 12.92 -5.11
C THR A 236 21.58 12.49 -4.50
N TYR A 237 21.60 12.12 -3.22
CA TYR A 237 22.85 11.89 -2.47
C TYR A 237 23.23 10.42 -2.33
N LEU A 238 22.30 9.51 -2.58
CA LEU A 238 22.46 8.07 -2.39
C LEU A 238 22.07 7.26 -3.64
N PRO A 239 22.49 7.67 -4.86
CA PRO A 239 22.06 7.00 -6.08
C PRO A 239 22.64 5.58 -6.17
N ARG A 240 21.83 4.63 -6.69
CA ARG A 240 22.20 3.25 -7.10
C ARG A 240 22.21 2.14 -6.03
N GLN A 241 21.74 2.38 -4.81
CA GLN A 241 21.52 1.30 -3.86
C GLN A 241 20.02 0.99 -3.70
N THR A 242 19.71 -0.28 -3.46
CA THR A 242 18.36 -0.70 -3.07
C THR A 242 18.17 -0.39 -1.59
N TYR A 243 17.13 0.36 -1.27
CA TYR A 243 16.82 0.75 0.10
C TYR A 243 15.47 0.16 0.55
N PRO A 244 15.34 -0.22 1.83
CA PRO A 244 14.05 -0.52 2.44
C PRO A 244 13.17 0.74 2.38
N ALA A 245 12.20 0.75 1.47
CA ALA A 245 11.36 1.92 1.22
C ALA A 245 10.46 2.23 2.43
N THR A 246 10.23 1.24 3.30
CA THR A 246 9.52 1.41 4.58
C THR A 246 10.22 2.39 5.54
N ILE A 247 11.55 2.59 5.42
CA ILE A 247 12.26 3.63 6.19
C ILE A 247 11.79 5.02 5.77
N PHE A 248 11.57 5.24 4.47
CA PHE A 248 11.09 6.52 3.96
C PHE A 248 9.67 6.79 4.41
N VAL A 249 8.83 5.75 4.46
CA VAL A 249 7.49 5.78 5.05
C VAL A 249 7.55 6.16 6.54
N ALA A 250 8.47 5.58 7.30
CA ALA A 250 8.66 5.90 8.71
C ALA A 250 8.99 7.38 8.92
N LEU A 251 9.99 7.88 8.19
CA LEU A 251 10.43 9.28 8.29
C LEU A 251 9.33 10.25 7.89
N SER A 252 8.66 10.02 6.75
CA SER A 252 7.61 10.91 6.27
C SER A 252 6.39 10.94 7.20
N PHE A 253 5.91 9.78 7.65
CA PHE A 253 4.76 9.69 8.54
C PHE A 253 5.04 10.30 9.93
N THR A 254 6.17 9.94 10.55
CA THR A 254 6.54 10.47 11.87
C THR A 254 6.78 11.98 11.83
N GLY A 255 7.45 12.47 10.80
CA GLY A 255 7.63 13.91 10.56
C GLY A 255 6.29 14.62 10.44
N ALA A 256 5.35 14.08 9.65
CA ALA A 256 4.01 14.64 9.49
C ALA A 256 3.26 14.65 10.82
N ALA A 257 3.31 13.55 11.58
CA ALA A 257 2.66 13.44 12.89
C ALA A 257 3.19 14.47 13.90
N ILE A 258 4.50 14.73 13.91
CA ILE A 258 5.12 15.72 14.80
C ILE A 258 4.75 17.15 14.38
N LEU A 259 4.91 17.46 13.08
CA LEU A 259 4.61 18.80 12.55
C LEU A 259 3.13 19.14 12.74
N PHE A 260 2.24 18.21 12.39
CA PHE A 260 0.80 18.43 12.49
C PHE A 260 0.35 18.56 13.94
N LYS A 261 0.93 17.78 14.87
CA LYS A 261 0.63 17.93 16.30
C LYS A 261 1.04 19.30 16.84
N LYS A 262 2.18 19.85 16.39
CA LYS A 262 2.61 21.21 16.78
C LYS A 262 1.76 22.32 16.15
N ALA A 263 1.23 22.11 14.95
CA ALA A 263 0.43 23.11 14.24
C ALA A 263 -1.03 23.17 14.71
N VAL A 264 -1.54 22.10 15.34
CA VAL A 264 -2.94 21.98 15.81
C VAL A 264 -3.05 22.08 17.35
N ALA A 265 -1.94 22.02 18.07
CA ALA A 265 -1.86 22.32 19.51
C ALA A 265 -1.82 23.83 19.73
#